data_AF-A0A8T4JAI2-F1
#
_entry.id   AF-A0A8T4JAI2-F1
#
_cell.length_a   1.000
_cell.length_b   1.000
_cell.length_c   1.000
_cell.angle_alpha   90.00
_cell.angle_beta   90.00
_cell.angle_gamma   90.00
#
_symmetry.space_group_name_H-M   'P 1'
#
loop_
_entity.id
_entity.type
_entity.pdbx_description
1 polymer ?
#
loop_
_entity_poly.entity_id
_entity_poly.type
_entity_poly.pdbx_seq_one_letter_code
_entity_poly.pdbx_strand_id
1 'polypeptide(L)' 'MKVGFLITARLKSTRLPRKALREIEGKPFITYMIERVKLSPLIDKIVLATSTNPEDDPLCDLAKQQGI' A
#
# COMPACT_ATOMS: atom_id res chain seq x y z
N MET A 1 -8.58 -19.39 -12.68
CA MET A 1 -8.18 -19.12 -11.28
C MET A 1 -7.82 -17.65 -11.20
N LYS A 2 -8.22 -16.91 -10.15
CA LYS A 2 -7.80 -15.51 -9.95
C LYS A 2 -6.74 -15.45 -8.85
N VAL A 3 -5.67 -14.70 -9.07
CA VAL A 3 -4.54 -14.52 -8.15
C VAL A 3 -4.60 -13.12 -7.56
N GLY A 4 -4.79 -13.05 -6.24
CA GLY A 4 -4.76 -11.80 -5.48
C GLY A 4 -3.42 -11.59 -4.78
N PHE A 5 -2.91 -10.37 -4.78
CA PHE A 5 -1.73 -9.96 -4.01
C PHE A 5 -2.14 -9.01 -2.89
N LEU A 6 -1.92 -9.42 -1.65
CA LEU A 6 -2.28 -8.65 -0.46
C LEU A 6 -1.06 -7.89 0.06
N ILE A 7 -1.11 -6.57 -0.04
CA ILE A 7 -0.14 -5.67 0.62
C ILE A 7 -0.70 -5.36 2.01
N THR A 8 -0.01 -5.77 3.06
CA THR A 8 -0.43 -5.45 4.44
C THR A 8 0.32 -4.23 4.96
N ALA A 9 -0.40 -3.20 5.40
CA ALA A 9 0.23 -1.97 5.89
C ALA A 9 -0.60 -1.29 6.99
N ARG A 10 0.12 -0.70 7.96
CA ARG A 10 -0.40 0.18 9.01
C ARG A 10 0.59 1.31 9.26
N LEU A 11 0.14 2.46 9.72
CA LEU A 11 0.95 3.64 10.00
C LEU A 11 1.61 3.62 11.39
N LYS A 12 1.09 2.80 12.31
CA LYS A 12 1.63 2.60 13.67
C LYS A 12 2.92 1.76 13.69
N SER A 13 3.97 2.30 13.07
CA SER A 13 5.33 1.74 13.07
C SER A 13 6.14 2.32 14.23
N THR A 14 6.77 1.47 15.03
CA THR A 14 7.52 1.89 16.24
C THR A 14 8.94 2.37 15.95
N ARG A 15 9.68 1.67 15.06
CA ARG A 15 11.07 2.00 14.72
C ARG A 15 11.19 3.18 13.76
N LEU A 16 10.31 3.22 12.77
CA LEU A 16 10.21 4.33 11.82
C LEU A 16 8.73 4.71 11.68
N PRO A 17 8.27 5.74 12.42
CA PRO A 17 6.88 6.19 12.38
C PRO A 17 6.41 6.47 10.96
N ARG A 18 5.18 6.06 10.64
CA ARG A 18 4.53 6.29 9.34
C ARG A 18 5.35 5.82 8.12
N LYS A 19 6.23 4.82 8.27
CA LYS A 19 7.15 4.33 7.21
C LYS A 19 6.48 4.12 5.84
N ALA A 20 5.24 3.65 5.82
CA ALA A 20 4.52 3.33 4.58
C ALA A 20 4.20 4.58 3.75
N LEU A 21 3.98 5.71 4.41
CA LEU A 21 3.69 7.00 3.78
C LEU A 21 4.88 7.94 3.78
N ARG A 22 6.04 7.52 4.28
CA ARG A 22 7.24 8.33 4.22
C ARG A 22 7.61 8.54 2.76
N GLU A 23 7.85 9.79 2.38
CA GLU A 23 8.24 10.11 1.02
C GLU A 23 9.69 9.71 0.76
N ILE A 24 9.90 9.12 -0.41
CA ILE A 24 11.20 8.89 -1.03
C ILE A 24 11.06 9.51 -2.41
N GLU A 25 11.96 10.42 -2.80
CA GLU A 25 11.93 11.11 -4.11
C GLU A 25 10.53 11.65 -4.49
N GLY A 26 9.83 12.29 -3.54
CA GLY A 26 8.52 12.92 -3.74
C GLY A 26 7.33 11.96 -3.79
N LYS A 27 7.51 10.70 -3.38
CA LYS A 27 6.46 9.68 -3.43
C LYS A 27 6.39 8.82 -2.16
N PRO A 28 5.19 8.49 -1.65
CA PRO A 28 5.05 7.55 -0.53
C PRO A 28 5.72 6.21 -0.82
N PHE A 29 6.51 5.71 0.13
CA PHE A 29 7.26 4.45 0.01
C PHE A 29 6.40 3.29 -0.51
N ILE A 30 5.19 3.11 0.05
CA ILE A 30 4.32 2.00 -0.32
C ILE A 30 3.86 2.06 -1.79
N THR A 31 3.85 3.24 -2.41
CA THR A 31 3.47 3.37 -3.82
C THR A 31 4.49 2.71 -4.74
N TYR A 32 5.79 2.76 -4.41
CA TYR A 32 6.81 2.01 -5.15
C TYR A 32 6.53 0.50 -5.14
N MET A 33 6.08 -0.05 -4.00
CA MET A 33 5.71 -1.46 -3.91
C MET A 33 4.49 -1.76 -4.80
N ILE A 34 3.45 -0.93 -4.76
CA ILE A 34 2.25 -1.10 -5.59
C ILE A 34 2.62 -1.12 -7.08
N GLU A 35 3.45 -0.17 -7.54
CA GLU A 35 3.88 -0.11 -8.93
C GLU A 35 4.68 -1.33 -9.36
N ARG A 36 5.56 -1.83 -8.50
CA ARG A 36 6.33 -3.05 -8.79
C ARG A 36 5.42 -4.27 -8.90
N VAL A 37 4.40 -4.37 -8.06
CA VAL A 37 3.42 -5.46 -8.12
C VAL A 37 2.55 -5.37 -9.39
N LYS A 38 2.19 -4.16 -9.83
CA LYS A 38 1.44 -3.94 -11.09
C LYS A 38 2.17 -4.44 -12.35
N LEU A 39 3.50 -4.59 -12.30
CA LEU A 39 4.29 -5.11 -13.43
C LEU A 39 4.23 -6.65 -13.53
N SER A 40 3.68 -7.35 -12.53
CA SER A 40 3.62 -8.81 -12.53
C SER A 40 2.53 -9.32 -13.47
N PRO A 41 2.84 -10.19 -14.45
CA PRO A 41 1.83 -10.77 -15.34
C PRO A 41 0.97 -11.85 -14.67
N LEU A 42 1.29 -12.24 -13.43
CA LEU A 42 0.61 -13.32 -12.70
C LEU A 42 -0.43 -12.83 -11.70
N ILE A 43 -0.58 -11.51 -11.53
CA ILE A 43 -1.43 -10.93 -10.47
C ILE A 43 -2.65 -10.27 -11.12
N ASP A 44 -3.83 -10.77 -10.78
CA ASP A 44 -5.10 -10.26 -11.30
C ASP A 44 -5.64 -9.09 -10.47
N LYS A 45 -5.36 -9.08 -9.16
CA LYS A 45 -5.87 -8.07 -8.23
C LYS A 45 -4.86 -7.76 -7.14
N ILE A 46 -4.64 -6.48 -6.88
CA ILE A 46 -3.87 -6.00 -5.74
C ILE A 46 -4.87 -5.52 -4.69
N VAL A 47 -4.62 -5.84 -3.42
CA VAL A 47 -5.45 -5.40 -2.30
C VAL A 47 -4.54 -4.81 -1.23
N LEU A 48 -4.80 -3.56 -0.83
CA LEU A 48 -4.17 -2.98 0.35
C LEU A 48 -4.98 -3.34 1.59
N ALA A 49 -4.49 -4.29 2.38
CA ALA A 49 -5.08 -4.69 3.65
C ALA A 49 -4.50 -3.81 4.78
N THR A 50 -5.33 -2.92 5.31
CA THR A 50 -4.99 -2.07 6.45
C THR A 50 -5.89 -2.35 7.67
N SER A 51 -5.69 -1.63 8.78
CA SER A 51 -6.51 -1.82 9.98
C SER A 51 -7.78 -0.98 9.93
N THR A 52 -8.67 -1.20 10.90
CA THR A 52 -9.88 -0.36 11.10
C THR A 52 -9.60 0.90 11.93
N ASN A 53 -8.35 1.15 12.32
CA ASN A 53 -7.98 2.36 13.04
C ASN A 53 -8.03 3.57 12.08
N PRO A 54 -8.75 4.66 12.40
CA PRO A 54 -8.79 5.87 11.57
C PRO A 54 -7.41 6.48 11.27
N GLU A 55 -6.40 6.25 12.11
CA GLU A 55 -5.03 6.66 11.82
C GLU A 55 -4.51 6.08 10.49
N ASP A 56 -5.02 4.92 10.06
CA ASP A 56 -4.63 4.25 8.83
C ASP A 56 -5.43 4.71 7.59
N ASP A 57 -6.48 5.54 7.73
CA ASP A 57 -7.30 6.04 6.62
C ASP A 57 -6.52 6.62 5.43
N PRO A 58 -5.38 7.34 5.64
CA PRO A 58 -4.56 7.81 4.52
C PRO A 58 -4.04 6.69 3.61
N LEU A 59 -3.91 5.45 4.11
CA LEU A 59 -3.59 4.28 3.28
C LEU A 59 -4.76 3.91 2.36
N CYS A 60 -6.00 4.00 2.84
CA CYS A 60 -7.20 3.77 2.03
C CYS A 60 -7.32 4.80 0.90
N ASP A 61 -7.04 6.07 1.18
CA ASP A 61 -7.08 7.12 0.16
C ASP A 61 -5.96 6.97 -0.87
N LEU A 62 -4.76 6.57 -0.42
CA LEU A 62 -3.67 6.22 -1.32
C LEU A 62 -4.04 5.02 -2.22
N ALA A 63 -4.68 3.99 -1.68
CA ALA A 63 -5.13 2.82 -2.46
C ALA A 63 -6.10 3.24 -3.59
N LYS A 64 -7.10 4.08 -3.26
CA LYS A 64 -8.02 4.66 -4.25
C LYS A 64 -7.28 5.46 -5.33
N GLN A 65 -6.32 6.31 -4.95
CA GLN A 65 -5.50 7.07 -5.90
C GLN A 65 -4.66 6.16 -6.81
N GLN A 66 -4.23 5.01 -6.30
CA GLN A 66 -3.49 4.01 -7.07
C GLN A 66 -4.39 3.05 -7.85
N GLY A 67 -5.72 3.14 -7.71
CA GLY A 67 -6.67 2.28 -8.40
C GLY A 67 -6.61 0.81 -7.97
N ILE A 68 -6.31 0.55 -6.69
CA ILE A 68 -6.29 -0.81 -6.09
C ILE A 68 -7.27 -0.93 -4.92
#